data_AF-A0A2D9SB13-F1
#
_entry.id   AF-A0A2D9SB13-F1
#
_cell.length_a   1.000
_cell.length_b   1.000
_cell.length_c   1.000
_cell.angle_alpha   90.00
_cell.angle_beta   90.00
_cell.angle_gamma   90.00
#
_symmetry.space_group_name_H-M   'P 1'
#
loop_
_entity.id
_entity.type
_entity.pdbx_description
1 polymer ?
#
loop_
_entity_poly.entity_id
_entity_poly.type
_entity_poly.pdbx_seq_one_letter_code
_entity_poly.pdbx_strand_id
1 'polypeptide(L)' 'GQIILQQAETVRLIDKLGKALSVTDLDINDEIIIHHQNQMRHIGKALEGEMTEK' A
#
# COMPACT_ATOMS: atom_id res chain seq x y z
N GLY A 1 -21.19 -14.65 -12.65
CA GLY A 1 -20.05 -14.35 -11.75
C GLY A 1 -19.49 -13.00 -12.12
N GLN A 2 -19.13 -12.17 -11.14
CA GLN A 2 -18.54 -10.86 -11.37
C GLN A 2 -17.02 -10.97 -11.21
N ILE A 3 -16.28 -10.71 -12.28
CA ILE A 3 -14.82 -10.63 -12.23
C ILE A 3 -14.48 -9.20 -11.84
N ILE A 4 -13.83 -9.02 -10.69
CA ILE A 4 -13.34 -7.72 -10.23
C ILE A 4 -11.86 -7.65 -10.60
N LEU A 5 -11.50 -6.72 -11.51
CA LEU A 5 -10.10 -6.38 -11.74
C LEU A 5 -9.61 -5.49 -10.60
N GLN A 6 -8.71 -6.01 -9.77
CA GLN A 6 -7.98 -5.18 -8.80
C GLN A 6 -6.79 -4.52 -9.51
N GLN A 7 -6.65 -3.22 -9.33
CA GLN A 7 -5.46 -2.48 -9.76
C GLN A 7 -4.30 -2.81 -8.82
N ALA A 8 -3.05 -2.69 -9.31
CA ALA A 8 -1.87 -2.86 -8.48
C ALA A 8 -1.94 -1.92 -7.27
N GLU A 9 -1.83 -2.49 -6.07
CA GLU A 9 -1.74 -1.69 -4.86
C GLU A 9 -0.47 -0.82 -4.94
N THR A 10 -0.66 0.50 -4.88
CA THR A 10 0.46 1.44 -4.95
C THR A 10 0.76 1.94 -3.55
N VAL A 11 1.98 1.70 -3.09
CA VAL A 11 2.48 2.25 -1.83
C VAL A 11 3.12 3.62 -2.06
N ARG A 12 2.93 4.54 -1.11
CA ARG A 12 3.62 5.83 -1.07
C ARG A 12 4.54 5.85 0.15
N LEU A 13 5.83 6.06 -0.08
CA LEU A 13 6.78 6.31 1.00
C LEU A 13 6.70 7.76 1.44
N ILE A 14 6.67 7.95 2.75
CA ILE A 14 6.70 9.27 3.39
C ILE A 14 7.75 9.28 4.50
N ASP A 15 8.38 10.44 4.70
CA ASP A 15 9.27 10.65 5.84
C ASP A 15 8.49 10.87 7.15
N LYS A 16 9.23 10.97 8.26
CA LYS A 16 8.67 11.25 9.59
C LYS A 16 7.93 12.59 9.72
N LEU A 17 8.06 13.49 8.74
CA LEU A 17 7.38 14.77 8.66
C LEU A 17 6.18 14.74 7.69
N GLY A 18 5.88 13.58 7.09
CA GLY A 18 4.78 13.39 6.15
C GLY A 18 5.09 13.84 4.72
N LYS A 19 6.35 14.10 4.37
CA LYS A 19 6.74 14.45 2.99
C LYS A 19 6.98 13.20 2.17
N ALA A 20 6.64 13.24 0.89
CA ALA A 20 6.92 12.14 -0.03
C ALA A 20 8.42 11.89 -0.13
N LEU A 21 8.82 10.63 -0.01
CA LEU A 21 10.20 10.17 -0.15
C LEU A 21 10.36 9.44 -1.50
N SER A 22 11.43 9.72 -2.24
CA SER A 22 11.73 8.97 -3.47
C SER A 22 12.34 7.61 -3.10
N VAL A 23 11.95 6.56 -3.82
CA VAL A 23 12.55 5.22 -3.67
C VAL A 23 14.02 5.19 -4.07
N THR A 24 14.47 6.13 -4.91
CA THR A 24 15.87 6.25 -5.34
C THR A 24 16.79 6.81 -4.26
N ASP A 25 16.21 7.39 -3.21
CA ASP A 25 16.95 8.06 -2.14
C ASP A 25 17.07 7.17 -0.90
N LEU A 26 16.66 5.89 -1.00
CA LEU A 26 16.77 4.90 0.07
C LEU A 26 18.20 4.34 0.12
N ASP A 27 18.74 4.26 1.32
CA ASP A 27 20.06 3.70 1.60
C ASP A 27 19.97 2.38 2.37
N ILE A 28 21.05 1.61 2.32
CA ILE A 28 21.18 0.40 3.15
C ILE A 28 21.11 0.80 4.63
N ASN A 29 20.33 0.05 5.39
CA ASN A 29 19.99 0.28 6.81
C ASN A 29 18.87 1.30 7.07
N ASP A 30 18.19 1.82 6.05
CA ASP A 30 16.94 2.54 6.27
C ASP A 30 15.85 1.62 6.84
N GLU A 31 15.15 2.08 7.88
CA GLU A 31 14.04 1.37 8.49
C GLU A 31 12.70 1.86 7.91
N ILE A 32 11.90 0.93 7.37
CA ILE A 32 10.59 1.23 6.79
C ILE A 32 9.50 0.71 7.73
N ILE A 33 8.60 1.60 8.15
CA ILE A 33 7.42 1.24 8.94
C ILE A 33 6.22 1.15 8.02
N ILE A 34 5.56 0.00 8.02
CA ILE A 34 4.34 -0.25 7.24
C ILE A 34 3.10 -0.25 8.14
N HIS A 35 2.02 0.35 7.65
CA HIS A 35 0.72 0.25 8.30
C HIS A 35 -0.13 -0.78 7.54
N HIS A 36 -0.20 -1.99 8.08
CA HIS A 36 -0.97 -3.09 7.50
C HIS A 36 -2.44 -2.99 7.94
N GLN A 37 -3.37 -2.95 6.99
CA GLN A 37 -4.81 -3.06 7.24
C GLN A 37 -5.37 -4.26 6.49
N ASN A 38 -6.14 -5.11 7.17
CA ASN A 38 -6.74 -6.32 6.59
C ASN A 38 -7.99 -6.04 5.71
N GLN A 39 -8.10 -4.84 5.15
CA GLN A 39 -9.27 -4.39 4.39
C GLN A 39 -8.89 -4.22 2.92
N MET A 40 -9.65 -4.85 2.03
CA MET A 40 -9.53 -4.59 0.61
C MET A 40 -9.95 -3.16 0.26
N ARG A 41 -9.27 -2.55 -0.72
CA ARG A 41 -9.66 -1.25 -1.27
C ARG A 41 -9.97 -1.38 -2.76
N HIS A 42 -11.09 -0.81 -3.20
CA HIS A 42 -11.42 -0.64 -4.62
C HIS A 42 -11.58 0.84 -4.92
N ILE A 43 -10.71 1.39 -5.78
CA ILE A 43 -10.67 2.82 -6.13
C ILE A 43 -10.71 3.71 -4.87
N GLY A 44 -9.87 3.40 -3.88
CA GLY A 44 -9.76 4.16 -2.63
C GLY A 44 -10.85 3.92 -1.57
N LYS A 45 -11.93 3.20 -1.90
CA LYS A 45 -12.97 2.83 -0.91
C LYS A 45 -12.61 1.51 -0.22
N ALA A 46 -12.68 1.50 1.11
CA ALA A 46 -12.62 0.27 1.88
C ALA A 46 -13.84 -0.60 1.55
N LEU A 47 -13.59 -1.88 1.25
CA LEU A 47 -14.61 -2.89 1.03
C LEU A 47 -14.50 -3.94 2.13
N GLU A 48 -15.65 -4.44 2.58
CA GLU A 48 -15.71 -5.57 3.50
C GLU A 48 -15.30 -6.84 2.73
N GLY A 49 -14.13 -7.38 3.06
CA GLY A 49 -13.59 -8.61 2.50
C GLY A 49 -12.09 -8.75 2.73
N GLU A 50 -11.62 -9.99 2.80
CA GLU A 50 -10.20 -10.32 2.95
C GLU A 50 -9.57 -10.61 1.58
N MET A 51 -8.36 -10.08 1.35
CA MET A 51 -7.55 -10.44 0.19
C MET A 51 -6.64 -11.60 0.58
N THR A 52 -6.62 -12.67 -0.21
CA THR A 52 -5.59 -13.70 -0.13
C THR A 52 -4.65 -13.51 -1.32
N GLU A 53 -3.46 -12.95 -1.09
CA GLU A 53 -2.38 -12.98 -2.08
C GLU A 53 -1.95 -14.43 -2.31
N LYS A 54 -1.77 -14.82 -3.59
CA LYS A 54 -1.25 -16.12 -4.00
C LYS A 54 0.03 -15.94 -4.81
#